data_AF-A0A1H6VQX9-F1
#
_entry.id   AF-A0A1H6VQX9-F1
#
_cell.length_a   1.000
_cell.length_b   1.000
_cell.length_c   1.000
_cell.angle_alpha   90.00
_cell.angle_beta   90.00
_cell.angle_gamma   90.00
#
_symmetry.space_group_name_H-M   'P 1'
#
loop_
_entity.id
_entity.type
_entity.pdbx_description
1 polymer ?
#
loop_
_entity_poly.entity_id
_entity_poly.type
_entity_poly.pdbx_seq_one_letter_code
_entity_poly.pdbx_strand_id
1 'polypeptide(L)'
;MVDMTKEREKFEKDFKKTKPQLKALSAAQGTKMKKQVLSWLDETWKLEDKLSDTIVAARKSGVTGTRAADFIKEKAVAKALKDWKAAVVKHHGNIDELTGFSNDAQALHDELARRTEFIEKDLKKSKTGMKDMKIMATVKEAKRALPDLKKAGAFGSDLPVHVVFYARKLQQSVEVIVKQALKKADPKEFPKALQPEQRKRTVRTVTGHERKVLNYCRAAEAGMEKDIKKAAKALDMAKKELEPLEKLHDEFTSVAKKMRKEIAESKDKAAIVKLMKSVNDSFRKCDAVFDELDEKIDAAQAQANS
;
A
#
# COMPACT_ATOMS: atom_id res chain seq x y z
N MET A 1 15.64 -13.97 62.17
CA MET A 1 16.55 -12.82 61.99
C MET A 1 17.39 -13.13 60.75
N VAL A 2 17.36 -12.30 59.71
CA VAL A 2 18.18 -12.52 58.51
C VAL A 2 19.63 -12.18 58.87
N ASP A 3 20.53 -13.12 58.65
CA ASP A 3 21.97 -12.92 58.89
C ASP A 3 22.56 -12.09 57.75
N MET A 4 22.72 -10.78 58.01
CA MET A 4 23.14 -9.82 57.00
C MET A 4 24.57 -10.07 56.49
N THR A 5 25.43 -10.72 57.27
CA THR A 5 26.76 -11.10 56.80
C THR A 5 26.65 -12.14 55.68
N LYS A 6 25.81 -13.17 55.88
CA LYS A 6 25.56 -14.21 54.86
C LYS A 6 24.88 -13.65 53.61
N GLU A 7 23.95 -12.71 53.76
CA GLU A 7 23.30 -12.07 52.60
C GLU A 7 24.28 -11.21 51.77
N ARG A 8 25.24 -10.53 52.42
CA ARG A 8 26.30 -9.79 51.71
C ARG A 8 27.24 -10.72 50.96
N GLU A 9 27.71 -11.79 51.59
CA GLU A 9 28.57 -12.80 50.94
C GLU A 9 27.85 -13.48 49.77
N LYS A 10 26.56 -13.79 49.94
CA LYS A 10 25.70 -14.32 48.88
C LYS A 10 25.55 -13.33 47.72
N PHE A 11 25.33 -12.04 47.99
CA PHE A 11 25.30 -11.01 46.95
C PHE A 11 26.60 -10.95 46.15
N GLU A 12 27.75 -10.99 46.81
CA GLU A 12 29.05 -11.02 46.13
C GLU A 12 29.21 -12.23 45.21
N LYS A 13 28.86 -13.43 45.73
CA LYS A 13 28.95 -14.69 44.99
C LYS A 13 28.00 -14.71 43.80
N ASP A 14 26.77 -14.26 43.98
CA ASP A 14 25.76 -14.24 42.92
C ASP A 14 26.11 -13.21 41.86
N PHE A 15 26.54 -12.00 42.26
CA PHE A 15 26.93 -10.97 41.29
C PHE A 15 28.09 -11.43 40.40
N LYS A 16 29.07 -12.16 40.95
CA LYS A 16 30.14 -12.78 40.15
C LYS A 16 29.59 -13.74 39.10
N LYS A 17 28.55 -14.51 39.41
CA LYS A 17 27.88 -15.42 38.47
C LYS A 17 27.02 -14.69 37.44
N THR A 18 26.56 -13.47 37.75
CA THR A 18 25.77 -12.64 36.82
C THR A 18 26.63 -11.95 35.75
N LYS A 19 27.95 -11.81 35.96
CA LYS A 19 28.86 -11.13 34.99
C LYS A 19 28.76 -11.62 33.53
N PRO A 20 28.67 -12.93 33.25
CA PRO A 20 28.44 -13.42 31.88
C PRO A 20 27.11 -12.93 31.28
N GLN A 21 26.04 -12.92 32.08
CA GLN A 21 24.74 -12.41 31.65
C GLN A 21 24.77 -10.89 31.41
N LEU A 22 25.47 -10.11 32.23
CA LEU A 22 25.68 -8.67 31.99
C LEU A 22 26.35 -8.41 30.63
N LYS A 23 27.32 -9.24 30.25
CA LYS A 23 27.98 -9.14 28.94
C LYS A 23 27.03 -9.52 27.80
N ALA A 24 26.26 -10.59 27.98
CA ALA A 24 25.30 -11.08 26.99
C ALA A 24 24.16 -10.07 26.76
N LEU A 25 23.65 -9.44 27.83
CA LEU A 25 22.55 -8.47 27.83
C LEU A 25 23.03 -7.01 27.78
N SER A 26 24.23 -6.79 27.23
CA SER A 26 24.81 -5.45 27.16
C SER A 26 24.14 -4.59 26.08
N ALA A 27 24.18 -3.26 26.24
CA ALA A 27 23.60 -2.36 25.24
C ALA A 27 24.28 -2.47 23.86
N ALA A 28 25.53 -2.92 23.82
CA ALA A 28 26.25 -3.23 22.58
C ALA A 28 25.60 -4.37 21.80
N GLN A 29 25.17 -5.44 22.48
CA GLN A 29 24.44 -6.55 21.84
C GLN A 29 23.06 -6.10 21.37
N GLY A 30 22.33 -5.36 22.21
CA GLY A 30 21.03 -4.79 21.81
C GLY A 30 21.14 -3.87 20.59
N THR A 31 22.21 -3.07 20.49
CA THR A 31 22.49 -2.24 19.30
C THR A 31 22.71 -3.09 18.05
N LYS A 32 23.44 -4.21 18.17
CA LYS A 32 23.67 -5.15 17.05
C LYS A 32 22.36 -5.79 16.59
N MET A 33 21.55 -6.26 17.52
CA MET A 33 20.23 -6.84 17.22
C MET A 33 19.30 -5.81 16.57
N LYS A 34 19.25 -4.57 17.08
CA LYS A 34 18.47 -3.48 16.47
C LYS A 34 18.91 -3.19 15.03
N LYS A 35 20.22 -3.14 14.77
CA LYS A 35 20.75 -2.98 13.39
C LYS A 35 20.34 -4.13 12.49
N GLN A 36 20.37 -5.36 13.00
CA GLN A 36 19.94 -6.55 12.26
C GLN A 36 18.44 -6.47 11.91
N VAL A 37 17.57 -6.09 12.85
CA VAL A 37 16.13 -5.86 12.57
C VAL A 37 15.94 -4.87 11.42
N LEU A 38 16.64 -3.74 11.44
CA LEU A 38 16.52 -2.72 10.39
C LEU A 38 17.06 -3.20 9.04
N SER A 39 18.16 -3.97 9.03
CA SER A 39 18.71 -4.57 7.81
C SER A 39 17.73 -5.57 7.18
N TRP A 40 17.09 -6.40 8.01
CA TRP A 40 16.09 -7.36 7.52
C TRP A 40 14.84 -6.68 6.97
N LEU A 41 14.43 -5.54 7.55
CA LEU A 41 13.34 -4.76 6.99
C LEU A 41 13.67 -4.22 5.60
N ASP A 42 14.89 -3.69 5.39
CA ASP A 42 15.35 -3.22 4.09
C ASP A 42 15.38 -4.35 3.04
N GLU A 43 15.88 -5.53 3.42
CA GLU A 43 15.81 -6.72 2.56
C GLU A 43 14.36 -7.12 2.21
N THR A 44 13.46 -6.97 3.17
CA THR A 44 12.04 -7.27 2.96
C THR A 44 11.40 -6.28 1.99
N TRP A 45 11.74 -4.99 2.07
CA TRP A 45 11.29 -3.98 1.09
C TRP A 45 11.82 -4.25 -0.31
N LYS A 46 13.08 -4.69 -0.48
CA LYS A 46 13.61 -5.09 -1.79
C LYS A 46 12.82 -6.26 -2.41
N LEU A 47 12.38 -7.20 -1.58
CA LEU A 47 11.52 -8.30 -2.03
C LEU A 47 10.09 -7.84 -2.33
N GLU A 48 9.60 -6.82 -1.63
CA GLU A 48 8.32 -6.17 -1.93
C GLU A 48 8.36 -5.49 -3.30
N ASP A 49 9.42 -4.74 -3.60
CA ASP A 49 9.65 -4.12 -4.91
C ASP A 49 9.69 -5.17 -6.02
N LYS A 50 10.43 -6.27 -5.80
CA LYS A 50 10.47 -7.39 -6.73
C LYS A 50 9.09 -8.01 -6.95
N LEU A 51 8.29 -8.18 -5.89
CA LEU A 51 6.91 -8.65 -6.00
C LEU A 51 6.08 -7.67 -6.85
N SER A 52 6.15 -6.36 -6.55
CA SER A 52 5.51 -5.31 -7.34
C SER A 52 5.88 -5.41 -8.83
N ASP A 53 7.17 -5.54 -9.15
CA ASP A 53 7.65 -5.61 -10.53
C ASP A 53 7.14 -6.85 -11.27
N THR A 54 7.09 -8.01 -10.59
CA THR A 54 6.50 -9.21 -11.20
C THR A 54 5.00 -9.07 -11.47
N ILE A 55 4.26 -8.33 -10.64
CA ILE A 55 2.84 -8.03 -10.85
C ILE A 55 2.67 -7.08 -12.05
N VAL A 56 3.54 -6.06 -12.16
CA VAL A 56 3.56 -5.16 -13.33
C VAL A 56 3.83 -5.95 -14.61
N ALA A 57 4.80 -6.86 -14.60
CA ALA A 57 5.12 -7.71 -15.75
C ALA A 57 3.93 -8.62 -16.12
N ALA A 58 3.31 -9.28 -15.14
CA ALA A 58 2.11 -10.10 -15.34
C ALA A 58 0.92 -9.31 -15.92
N ARG A 59 0.73 -8.06 -15.46
CA ARG A 59 -0.28 -7.17 -16.02
C ARG A 59 -0.01 -6.85 -17.49
N LYS A 60 1.25 -6.54 -17.83
CA LYS A 60 1.69 -6.28 -19.21
C LYS A 60 1.59 -7.50 -20.12
N SER A 61 1.70 -8.72 -19.57
CA SER A 61 1.51 -9.97 -20.31
C SER A 61 0.04 -10.40 -20.46
N GLY A 62 -0.92 -9.64 -19.92
CA GLY A 62 -2.34 -9.83 -20.18
C GLY A 62 -3.19 -10.28 -18.99
N VAL A 63 -2.65 -10.33 -17.76
CA VAL A 63 -3.47 -10.63 -16.57
C VAL A 63 -4.42 -9.46 -16.26
N THR A 64 -5.73 -9.69 -16.42
CA THR A 64 -6.77 -8.65 -16.31
C THR A 64 -7.32 -8.46 -14.90
N GLY A 65 -7.07 -9.40 -14.00
CA GLY A 65 -7.57 -9.39 -12.62
C GLY A 65 -7.08 -8.21 -11.77
N THR A 66 -7.67 -8.05 -10.59
CA THR A 66 -7.45 -6.89 -9.70
C THR A 66 -7.07 -7.27 -8.27
N ARG A 67 -7.10 -8.56 -7.94
CA ARG A 67 -6.80 -9.09 -6.61
C ARG A 67 -5.58 -9.98 -6.65
N ALA A 68 -4.92 -10.17 -5.51
CA ALA A 68 -3.74 -11.04 -5.44
C ALA A 68 -3.98 -12.44 -6.03
N ALA A 69 -5.16 -13.02 -5.76
CA ALA A 69 -5.57 -14.34 -6.26
C ALA A 69 -5.54 -14.48 -7.80
N ASP A 70 -5.67 -13.37 -8.54
CA ASP A 70 -5.64 -13.38 -10.00
C ASP A 70 -4.20 -13.50 -10.53
N PHE A 71 -3.23 -12.98 -9.79
CA PHE A 71 -1.82 -12.92 -10.20
C PHE A 71 -1.00 -14.12 -9.71
N ILE A 72 -1.40 -14.80 -8.62
CA ILE A 72 -0.64 -15.93 -8.08
C ILE A 72 -0.54 -17.15 -9.01
N LYS A 73 -1.33 -17.19 -10.09
CA LYS A 73 -1.20 -18.22 -11.13
C LYS A 73 0.07 -18.03 -11.96
N GLU A 74 0.59 -16.81 -12.03
CA GLU A 74 1.85 -16.50 -12.68
C GLU A 74 3.03 -16.98 -11.83
N LYS A 75 3.85 -17.89 -12.37
CA LYS A 75 4.97 -18.52 -11.65
C LYS A 75 5.92 -17.50 -11.02
N ALA A 76 6.22 -16.42 -11.75
CA ALA A 76 7.12 -15.36 -11.27
C ALA A 76 6.52 -14.61 -10.06
N VAL A 77 5.22 -14.29 -10.11
CA VAL A 77 4.51 -13.64 -9.01
C VAL A 77 4.41 -14.57 -7.81
N ALA A 78 4.04 -15.84 -8.01
CA ALA A 78 3.94 -16.83 -6.95
C ALA A 78 5.27 -17.00 -6.20
N LYS A 79 6.39 -17.06 -6.94
CA LYS A 79 7.73 -17.14 -6.36
C LYS A 79 8.08 -15.87 -5.59
N ALA A 80 7.90 -14.69 -6.19
CA ALA A 80 8.21 -13.43 -5.52
C ALA A 80 7.37 -13.24 -4.24
N LEU A 81 6.09 -13.63 -4.27
CA LEU A 81 5.21 -13.59 -3.11
C LEU A 81 5.68 -14.53 -1.99
N LYS A 82 6.12 -15.74 -2.34
CA LYS A 82 6.68 -16.69 -1.37
C LYS A 82 7.95 -16.14 -0.72
N ASP A 83 8.86 -15.59 -1.52
CA ASP A 83 10.13 -15.03 -1.04
C ASP A 83 9.87 -13.84 -0.11
N TRP A 84 8.97 -12.92 -0.49
CA TRP A 84 8.56 -11.78 0.36
C TRP A 84 7.91 -12.23 1.67
N LYS A 85 6.97 -13.20 1.64
CA LYS A 85 6.35 -13.74 2.86
C LYS A 85 7.38 -14.36 3.81
N ALA A 86 8.36 -15.09 3.28
CA ALA A 86 9.43 -15.68 4.09
C ALA A 86 10.29 -14.60 4.76
N ALA A 87 10.57 -13.51 4.06
CA ALA A 87 11.29 -12.36 4.61
C ALA A 87 10.48 -11.65 5.71
N VAL A 88 9.16 -11.46 5.53
CA VAL A 88 8.27 -10.92 6.57
C VAL A 88 8.29 -11.76 7.84
N VAL A 89 8.22 -13.10 7.71
CA VAL A 89 8.31 -14.02 8.87
C VAL A 89 9.65 -13.86 9.58
N LYS A 90 10.74 -13.80 8.83
CA LYS A 90 12.08 -13.62 9.40
C LYS A 90 12.23 -12.25 10.08
N HIS A 91 11.70 -11.18 9.50
CA HIS A 91 11.68 -9.85 10.10
C HIS A 91 10.98 -9.85 11.46
N HIS A 92 9.78 -10.44 11.54
CA HIS A 92 9.07 -10.59 12.82
C HIS A 92 9.82 -11.47 13.82
N GLY A 93 10.47 -12.55 13.38
CA GLY A 93 11.32 -13.36 14.25
C GLY A 93 12.47 -12.56 14.88
N ASN A 94 13.15 -11.68 14.12
CA ASN A 94 14.18 -10.81 14.69
C ASN A 94 13.61 -9.77 15.68
N ILE A 95 12.38 -9.28 15.45
CA ILE A 95 11.70 -8.39 16.40
C ILE A 95 11.40 -9.13 17.70
N ASP A 96 10.92 -10.37 17.62
CA ASP A 96 10.62 -11.21 18.78
C ASP A 96 11.90 -11.51 19.57
N GLU A 97 13.00 -11.82 18.90
CA GLU A 97 14.33 -11.97 19.53
C GLU A 97 14.80 -10.70 20.25
N LEU A 98 14.69 -9.53 19.62
CA LEU A 98 15.05 -8.26 20.26
C LEU A 98 14.14 -7.93 21.44
N THR A 99 12.86 -8.26 21.34
CA THR A 99 11.88 -8.06 22.41
C THR A 99 12.20 -8.96 23.59
N GLY A 100 12.50 -10.24 23.35
CA GLY A 100 12.95 -11.18 24.38
C GLY A 100 14.23 -10.70 25.07
N PHE A 101 15.23 -10.32 24.30
CA PHE A 101 16.47 -9.72 24.81
C PHE A 101 16.20 -8.49 25.71
N SER A 102 15.31 -7.60 25.28
CA SER A 102 14.97 -6.37 26.02
C SER A 102 14.25 -6.69 27.33
N ASN A 103 13.32 -7.65 27.30
CA ASN A 103 12.61 -8.09 28.49
C ASN A 103 13.56 -8.75 29.50
N ASP A 104 14.49 -9.60 29.05
CA ASP A 104 15.49 -10.24 29.91
C ASP A 104 16.44 -9.21 30.53
N ALA A 105 16.89 -8.22 29.74
CA ALA A 105 17.73 -7.13 30.24
C ALA A 105 17.00 -6.26 31.29
N GLN A 106 15.72 -5.98 31.06
CA GLN A 106 14.89 -5.23 32.01
C GLN A 106 14.65 -6.02 33.30
N ALA A 107 14.35 -7.32 33.21
CA ALA A 107 14.19 -8.18 34.37
C ALA A 107 15.48 -8.25 35.22
N LEU A 108 16.64 -8.39 34.55
CA LEU A 108 17.94 -8.40 35.23
C LEU A 108 18.28 -7.03 35.84
N HIS A 109 17.94 -5.93 35.17
CA HIS A 109 18.05 -4.59 35.72
C HIS A 109 17.28 -4.47 37.03
N ASP A 110 16.01 -4.86 37.04
CA ASP A 110 15.12 -4.68 38.18
C ASP A 110 15.54 -5.55 39.37
N GLU A 111 15.96 -6.80 39.13
CA GLU A 111 16.52 -7.66 40.17
C GLU A 111 17.82 -7.08 40.74
N LEU A 112 18.78 -6.72 39.89
CA LEU A 112 20.08 -6.22 40.32
C LEU A 112 19.94 -4.88 41.06
N ALA A 113 19.05 -3.98 40.60
CA ALA A 113 18.78 -2.70 41.25
C ALA A 113 18.25 -2.92 42.67
N ARG A 114 17.23 -3.78 42.82
CA ARG A 114 16.62 -4.09 44.12
C ARG A 114 17.64 -4.70 45.09
N ARG A 115 18.43 -5.68 44.64
CA ARG A 115 19.46 -6.32 45.48
C ARG A 115 20.56 -5.35 45.89
N THR A 116 21.02 -4.53 44.95
CA THR A 116 22.07 -3.53 45.20
C THR A 116 21.60 -2.49 46.21
N GLU A 117 20.36 -1.99 46.08
CA GLU A 117 19.78 -1.03 47.02
C GLU A 117 19.61 -1.63 48.43
N PHE A 118 19.16 -2.89 48.52
CA PHE A 118 19.00 -3.60 49.79
C PHE A 118 20.34 -3.74 50.54
N ILE A 119 21.39 -4.21 49.85
CA ILE A 119 22.73 -4.36 50.43
C ILE A 119 23.34 -3.01 50.79
N GLU A 120 23.17 -1.99 49.95
CA GLU A 120 23.68 -0.65 50.25
C GLU A 120 23.01 -0.03 51.49
N LYS A 121 21.68 -0.17 51.63
CA LYS A 121 20.95 0.31 52.81
C LYS A 121 21.45 -0.37 54.09
N ASP A 122 21.74 -1.66 54.03
CA ASP A 122 22.28 -2.42 55.16
C ASP A 122 23.72 -1.98 55.52
N LEU A 123 24.60 -1.84 54.53
CA LEU A 123 25.97 -1.35 54.75
C LEU A 123 26.01 0.04 55.41
N LYS A 124 25.07 0.92 55.04
CA LYS A 124 24.92 2.26 55.65
C LYS A 124 24.40 2.23 57.09
N LYS A 125 23.56 1.26 57.44
CA LYS A 125 22.97 1.12 58.79
C LYS A 125 23.88 0.36 59.77
N SER A 126 24.80 -0.45 59.26
CA SER A 126 25.68 -1.29 60.07
C SER A 126 26.91 -0.52 60.57
N LYS A 127 27.16 -0.54 61.90
CA LYS A 127 28.34 0.08 62.55
C LYS A 127 29.68 -0.46 62.04
N THR A 128 29.71 -1.67 61.46
CA THR A 128 30.89 -2.32 60.86
C THR A 128 30.82 -2.42 59.33
N GLY A 129 29.67 -2.09 58.71
CA GLY A 129 29.41 -2.30 57.28
C GLY A 129 30.31 -1.49 56.34
N MET A 130 30.66 -0.26 56.70
CA MET A 130 31.59 0.57 55.91
C MET A 130 33.04 0.07 55.90
N LYS A 131 33.40 -0.95 56.69
CA LYS A 131 34.73 -1.57 56.67
C LYS A 131 34.83 -2.75 55.70
N ASP A 132 33.69 -3.21 55.15
CA ASP A 132 33.65 -4.30 54.18
C ASP A 132 33.89 -3.77 52.75
N MET A 133 35.16 -3.41 52.51
CA MET A 133 35.61 -2.82 51.24
C MET A 133 35.30 -3.70 50.03
N LYS A 134 35.26 -5.02 50.21
CA LYS A 134 34.99 -5.99 49.16
C LYS A 134 33.53 -5.91 48.70
N ILE A 135 32.58 -5.92 49.64
CA ILE A 135 31.16 -5.80 49.31
C ILE A 135 30.85 -4.39 48.77
N MET A 136 31.45 -3.34 49.32
CA MET A 136 31.30 -1.99 48.77
C MET A 136 31.80 -1.88 47.31
N ALA A 137 32.91 -2.53 46.98
CA ALA A 137 33.39 -2.60 45.60
C ALA A 137 32.41 -3.34 44.69
N THR A 138 31.80 -4.43 45.15
CA THR A 138 30.76 -5.16 44.40
C THR A 138 29.51 -4.32 44.19
N VAL A 139 29.02 -3.59 45.20
CA VAL A 139 27.90 -2.65 45.07
C VAL A 139 28.21 -1.58 44.03
N LYS A 140 29.42 -1.02 44.03
CA LYS A 140 29.86 -0.03 43.03
C LYS A 140 29.90 -0.63 41.62
N GLU A 141 30.38 -1.85 41.47
CA GLU A 141 30.41 -2.56 40.17
C GLU A 141 28.98 -2.84 39.67
N ALA A 142 28.10 -3.33 40.53
CA ALA A 142 26.69 -3.56 40.20
C ALA A 142 26.00 -2.28 39.75
N LYS A 143 26.16 -1.17 40.48
CA LYS A 143 25.62 0.14 40.10
C LYS A 143 26.13 0.64 38.74
N ARG A 144 27.37 0.33 38.38
CA ARG A 144 27.93 0.68 37.06
C ARG A 144 27.30 -0.10 35.91
N ALA A 145 26.80 -1.31 36.17
CA ALA A 145 26.13 -2.14 35.17
C ALA A 145 24.67 -1.76 34.92
N LEU A 146 23.98 -1.18 35.93
CA LEU A 146 22.55 -0.84 35.82
C LEU A 146 22.19 0.08 34.64
N PRO A 147 22.93 1.17 34.32
CA PRO A 147 22.60 2.02 33.18
C PRO A 147 22.67 1.28 31.85
N ASP A 148 23.61 0.35 31.69
CA ASP A 148 23.75 -0.43 30.46
C ASP A 148 22.60 -1.42 30.29
N LEU A 149 22.19 -2.12 31.36
CA LEU A 149 21.02 -3.00 31.35
C LEU A 149 19.72 -2.22 31.10
N LYS A 150 19.56 -1.04 31.71
CA LYS A 150 18.40 -0.18 31.47
C LYS A 150 18.30 0.23 30.00
N LYS A 151 19.44 0.59 29.39
CA LYS A 151 19.51 0.90 27.96
C LYS A 151 19.20 -0.31 27.10
N ALA A 152 19.72 -1.49 27.47
CA ALA A 152 19.43 -2.75 26.80
C ALA A 152 17.94 -3.11 26.86
N GLY A 153 17.29 -2.86 28.00
CA GLY A 153 15.85 -3.11 28.19
C GLY A 153 14.91 -2.21 27.40
N ALA A 154 15.39 -1.06 26.93
CA ALA A 154 14.58 -0.11 26.15
C ALA A 154 14.52 -0.43 24.65
N PHE A 155 15.42 -1.28 24.12
CA PHE A 155 15.54 -1.45 22.66
C PHE A 155 14.27 -1.98 21.98
N GLY A 156 13.54 -2.87 22.64
CA GLY A 156 12.27 -3.41 22.13
C GLY A 156 11.19 -2.34 22.00
N SER A 157 11.05 -1.45 22.98
CA SER A 157 10.09 -0.33 22.94
C SER A 157 10.52 0.83 22.04
N ASP A 158 11.82 0.98 21.79
CA ASP A 158 12.39 2.05 20.97
C ASP A 158 12.33 1.77 19.45
N LEU A 159 11.67 0.69 19.04
CA LEU A 159 11.44 0.41 17.62
C LEU A 159 10.30 1.29 17.08
N PRO A 160 10.48 1.94 15.91
CA PRO A 160 9.38 2.67 15.28
C PRO A 160 8.19 1.77 14.93
N VAL A 161 6.99 2.31 15.04
CA VAL A 161 5.72 1.59 14.75
C VAL A 161 5.74 0.94 13.36
N HIS A 162 6.25 1.63 12.34
CA HIS A 162 6.30 1.08 10.99
C HIS A 162 7.23 -0.15 10.86
N VAL A 163 8.22 -0.30 11.74
CA VAL A 163 9.10 -1.48 11.79
C VAL A 163 8.37 -2.64 12.47
N VAL A 164 7.72 -2.37 13.61
CA VAL A 164 7.03 -3.37 14.44
C VAL A 164 5.80 -3.94 13.74
N PHE A 165 5.04 -3.08 13.06
CA PHE A 165 3.77 -3.45 12.44
C PHE A 165 3.87 -3.67 10.92
N TYR A 166 5.08 -3.63 10.35
CA TYR A 166 5.28 -3.93 8.94
C TYR A 166 4.66 -5.28 8.59
N ALA A 167 3.77 -5.31 7.60
CA ALA A 167 3.10 -6.51 7.11
C ALA A 167 2.40 -7.41 8.15
N ARG A 168 2.09 -6.92 9.36
CA ARG A 168 1.37 -7.68 10.42
C ARG A 168 0.06 -8.28 9.93
N LYS A 169 -0.67 -7.55 9.08
CA LYS A 169 -1.85 -8.05 8.36
C LYS A 169 -1.42 -8.53 6.99
N LEU A 170 -0.84 -9.73 6.94
CA LEU A 170 -0.15 -10.24 5.76
C LEU A 170 -1.01 -10.20 4.50
N GLN A 171 -2.23 -10.74 4.55
CA GLN A 171 -3.12 -10.77 3.38
C GLN A 171 -3.49 -9.37 2.90
N GLN A 172 -3.80 -8.45 3.82
CA GLN A 172 -4.13 -7.06 3.46
C GLN A 172 -2.92 -6.35 2.82
N SER A 173 -1.72 -6.63 3.32
CA SER A 173 -0.47 -6.06 2.79
C SER A 173 -0.22 -6.53 1.36
N VAL A 174 -0.45 -7.81 1.07
CA VAL A 174 -0.36 -8.35 -0.31
C VAL A 174 -1.35 -7.64 -1.24
N GLU A 175 -2.61 -7.46 -0.82
CA GLU A 175 -3.60 -6.75 -1.63
C GLU A 175 -3.22 -5.27 -1.87
N VAL A 176 -2.58 -4.61 -0.89
CA VAL A 176 -2.06 -3.24 -1.07
C VAL A 176 -0.93 -3.21 -2.10
N ILE A 177 0.03 -4.15 -2.02
CA ILE A 177 1.13 -4.25 -2.98
C ILE A 177 0.60 -4.46 -4.40
N VAL A 178 -0.36 -5.37 -4.57
CA VAL A 178 -1.02 -5.61 -5.88
C VAL A 178 -1.69 -4.33 -6.39
N LYS A 179 -2.51 -3.67 -5.58
CA LYS A 179 -3.18 -2.42 -6.00
C LYS A 179 -2.18 -1.32 -6.39
N GLN A 180 -1.08 -1.19 -5.67
CA GLN A 180 -0.03 -0.21 -6.00
C GLN A 180 0.71 -0.58 -7.27
N ALA A 181 1.06 -1.86 -7.47
CA ALA A 181 1.69 -2.34 -8.69
C ALA A 181 0.80 -2.14 -9.91
N LEU A 182 -0.51 -2.39 -9.82
CA LEU A 182 -1.45 -2.14 -10.91
C LEU A 182 -1.50 -0.66 -11.33
N LYS A 183 -1.47 0.26 -10.35
CA LYS A 183 -1.35 1.69 -10.64
C LYS A 183 -0.04 2.07 -11.36
N LYS A 184 1.05 1.33 -11.14
CA LYS A 184 2.33 1.50 -11.87
C LYS A 184 2.29 0.85 -13.26
N ALA A 185 1.51 -0.21 -13.43
CA ALA A 185 1.46 -1.03 -14.65
C ALA A 185 0.59 -0.43 -15.75
N ASP A 186 -0.51 0.23 -15.40
CA ASP A 186 -1.39 0.89 -16.37
C ASP A 186 -0.61 2.03 -17.06
N PRO A 187 -0.39 1.97 -18.39
CA PRO A 187 0.35 3.00 -19.11
C PRO A 187 -0.34 4.35 -18.97
N LYS A 188 0.42 5.37 -18.56
CA LYS A 188 0.01 6.79 -18.65
C LYS A 188 0.17 7.32 -20.07
N GLU A 189 -0.22 6.54 -21.07
CA GLU A 189 -0.23 6.99 -22.46
C GLU A 189 -1.64 7.47 -22.82
N PHE A 190 -1.73 8.66 -23.39
CA PHE A 190 -2.99 9.12 -23.95
C PHE A 190 -3.46 8.11 -25.00
N PRO A 191 -4.75 7.74 -25.02
CA PRO A 191 -5.31 6.96 -26.11
C PRO A 191 -4.94 7.57 -27.46
N LYS A 192 -4.76 6.71 -28.47
CA LYS A 192 -4.34 7.13 -29.82
C LYS A 192 -5.18 8.29 -30.34
N ALA A 193 -6.49 8.31 -30.08
CA ALA A 193 -7.39 9.38 -30.49
C ALA A 193 -7.07 10.78 -29.90
N LEU A 194 -6.39 10.84 -28.75
CA LEU A 194 -5.94 12.07 -28.08
C LEU A 194 -4.47 12.43 -28.38
N GLN A 195 -3.73 11.56 -29.06
CA GLN A 195 -2.34 11.82 -29.46
C GLN A 195 -2.29 12.91 -30.55
N PRO A 196 -1.26 13.79 -30.56
CA PRO A 196 -1.19 14.97 -31.43
C PRO A 196 -1.46 14.64 -32.90
N GLU A 197 -0.88 13.55 -33.39
CA GLU A 197 -0.94 13.10 -34.79
C GLU A 197 -2.36 12.75 -35.24
N GLN A 198 -3.20 12.26 -34.31
CA GLN A 198 -4.52 11.70 -34.61
C GLN A 198 -5.66 12.65 -34.30
N ARG A 199 -5.46 13.71 -33.49
CA ARG A 199 -6.55 14.62 -33.06
C ARG A 199 -7.39 15.15 -34.22
N LYS A 200 -6.74 15.58 -35.32
CA LYS A 200 -7.46 16.07 -36.52
C LYS A 200 -8.33 15.00 -37.15
N ARG A 201 -7.87 13.75 -37.18
CA ARG A 201 -8.64 12.60 -37.68
C ARG A 201 -9.82 12.31 -36.76
N THR A 202 -9.59 12.30 -35.45
CA THR A 202 -10.64 12.12 -34.43
C THR A 202 -11.74 13.15 -34.58
N VAL A 203 -11.41 14.44 -34.71
CA VAL A 203 -12.40 15.51 -34.93
C VAL A 203 -13.22 15.24 -36.18
N ARG A 204 -12.59 14.91 -37.31
CA ARG A 204 -13.31 14.61 -38.56
C ARG A 204 -14.25 13.41 -38.41
N THR A 205 -13.81 12.36 -37.72
CA THR A 205 -14.64 11.17 -37.44
C THR A 205 -15.86 11.55 -36.60
N VAL A 206 -15.67 12.30 -35.52
CA VAL A 206 -16.75 12.73 -34.61
C VAL A 206 -17.75 13.61 -35.36
N THR A 207 -17.30 14.62 -36.10
CA THR A 207 -18.20 15.49 -36.88
C THR A 207 -18.91 14.71 -38.00
N GLY A 208 -18.27 13.69 -38.57
CA GLY A 208 -18.86 12.81 -39.57
C GLY A 208 -20.01 11.97 -39.00
N HIS A 209 -19.79 11.32 -37.85
CA HIS A 209 -20.83 10.57 -37.16
C HIS A 209 -21.96 11.48 -36.68
N GLU A 210 -21.66 12.63 -36.05
CA GLU A 210 -22.69 13.60 -35.62
C GLU A 210 -23.62 13.98 -36.77
N ARG A 211 -23.04 14.33 -37.93
CA ARG A 211 -23.84 14.71 -39.10
C ARG A 211 -24.75 13.58 -39.58
N LYS A 212 -24.23 12.35 -39.61
CA LYS A 212 -25.00 11.18 -40.05
C LYS A 212 -26.12 10.86 -39.08
N VAL A 213 -25.85 10.85 -37.77
CA VAL A 213 -26.87 10.63 -36.73
C VAL A 213 -27.99 11.66 -36.89
N LEU A 214 -27.66 12.96 -36.93
CA LEU A 214 -28.67 14.02 -37.08
C LEU A 214 -29.45 13.93 -38.41
N ASN A 215 -28.81 13.51 -39.50
CA ASN A 215 -29.49 13.30 -40.78
C ASN A 215 -30.46 12.12 -40.72
N TYR A 216 -30.07 11.01 -40.09
CA TYR A 216 -30.94 9.85 -39.91
C TYR A 216 -32.08 10.15 -38.94
N CYS A 217 -31.84 10.87 -37.85
CA CYS A 217 -32.87 11.37 -36.94
C CYS A 217 -33.90 12.26 -37.68
N ARG A 218 -33.46 13.22 -38.50
CA ARG A 218 -34.36 14.03 -39.34
C ARG A 218 -35.16 13.20 -40.35
N ALA A 219 -34.52 12.19 -40.95
CA ALA A 219 -35.19 11.29 -41.88
C ALA A 219 -36.23 10.41 -41.17
N ALA A 220 -35.94 9.99 -39.93
CA ALA A 220 -36.87 9.28 -39.08
C ALA A 220 -38.08 10.16 -38.76
N GLU A 221 -37.84 11.39 -38.30
CA GLU A 221 -38.87 12.39 -37.98
C GLU A 221 -39.80 12.65 -39.18
N ALA A 222 -39.24 12.94 -40.36
CA ALA A 222 -40.02 13.15 -41.59
C ALA A 222 -40.76 11.88 -42.07
N GLY A 223 -40.29 10.70 -41.68
CA GLY A 223 -40.90 9.42 -41.99
C GLY A 223 -42.08 9.06 -41.08
N MET A 224 -42.17 9.64 -39.87
CA MET A 224 -43.16 9.24 -38.86
C MET A 224 -44.60 9.39 -39.35
N GLU A 225 -44.91 10.44 -40.10
CA GLU A 225 -46.27 10.71 -40.60
C GLU A 225 -46.66 9.85 -41.81
N LYS A 226 -45.69 9.28 -42.52
CA LYS A 226 -45.91 8.64 -43.83
C LYS A 226 -45.72 7.13 -43.80
N ASP A 227 -44.70 6.67 -43.07
CA ASP A 227 -44.31 5.27 -43.02
C ASP A 227 -43.45 5.03 -41.76
N ILE A 228 -44.12 4.63 -40.67
CA ILE A 228 -43.49 4.37 -39.37
C ILE A 228 -42.39 3.30 -39.48
N LYS A 229 -42.50 2.32 -40.39
CA LYS A 229 -41.47 1.31 -40.59
C LYS A 229 -40.20 1.91 -41.22
N LYS A 230 -40.35 2.87 -42.13
CA LYS A 230 -39.19 3.63 -42.65
C LYS A 230 -38.59 4.54 -41.58
N ALA A 231 -39.41 5.17 -40.74
CA ALA A 231 -38.94 5.98 -39.62
C ALA A 231 -38.07 5.15 -38.65
N ALA A 232 -38.57 3.98 -38.24
CA ALA A 232 -37.84 3.06 -37.36
C ALA A 232 -36.52 2.57 -37.98
N LYS A 233 -36.50 2.27 -39.29
CA LYS A 233 -35.27 1.91 -40.00
C LYS A 233 -34.25 3.04 -40.02
N ALA A 234 -34.68 4.29 -40.23
CA ALA A 234 -33.80 5.44 -40.19
C ALA A 234 -33.22 5.63 -38.77
N LEU A 235 -34.05 5.43 -37.73
CA LEU A 235 -33.59 5.51 -36.36
C LEU A 235 -32.57 4.39 -36.01
N ASP A 236 -32.78 3.15 -36.46
CA ASP A 236 -31.78 2.07 -36.31
C ASP A 236 -30.42 2.44 -36.96
N MET A 237 -30.44 3.12 -38.11
CA MET A 237 -29.23 3.63 -38.74
C MET A 237 -28.58 4.78 -37.95
N ALA A 238 -29.39 5.63 -37.29
CA ALA A 238 -28.89 6.64 -36.37
C ALA A 238 -28.18 5.99 -35.17
N LYS A 239 -28.77 4.95 -34.58
CA LYS A 239 -28.19 4.19 -33.44
C LYS A 239 -26.81 3.61 -33.78
N LYS A 240 -26.68 2.98 -34.95
CA LYS A 240 -25.41 2.42 -35.44
C LYS A 240 -24.30 3.47 -35.60
N GLU A 241 -24.66 4.70 -35.96
CA GLU A 241 -23.70 5.81 -36.07
C GLU A 241 -23.48 6.54 -34.72
N LEU A 242 -24.34 6.32 -33.73
CA LEU A 242 -24.21 6.83 -32.35
C LEU A 242 -23.23 5.99 -31.52
N GLU A 243 -23.24 4.66 -31.67
CA GLU A 243 -22.35 3.76 -30.91
C GLU A 243 -20.84 4.14 -30.97
N PRO A 244 -20.25 4.55 -32.11
CA PRO A 244 -18.87 5.00 -32.15
C PRO A 244 -18.63 6.30 -31.35
N LEU A 245 -19.63 7.20 -31.31
CA LEU A 245 -19.55 8.43 -30.51
C LEU A 245 -19.63 8.13 -29.02
N GLU A 246 -20.52 7.22 -28.61
CA GLU A 246 -20.64 6.74 -27.23
C GLU A 246 -19.32 6.13 -26.74
N LYS A 247 -18.72 5.22 -27.54
CA LYS A 247 -17.43 4.60 -27.22
C LYS A 247 -16.32 5.64 -27.02
N LEU A 248 -16.25 6.66 -27.89
CA LEU A 248 -15.28 7.74 -27.75
C LEU A 248 -15.58 8.63 -26.53
N HIS A 249 -16.86 8.88 -26.24
CA HIS A 249 -17.29 9.64 -25.08
C HIS A 249 -16.87 8.96 -23.77
N ASP A 250 -17.12 7.66 -23.66
CA ASP A 250 -16.75 6.86 -22.49
C ASP A 250 -15.24 6.78 -22.28
N GLU A 251 -14.49 6.54 -23.37
CA GLU A 251 -13.03 6.52 -23.34
C GLU A 251 -12.49 7.87 -22.84
N PHE A 252 -12.98 8.99 -23.37
CA PHE A 252 -12.51 10.32 -22.98
C PHE A 252 -12.95 10.70 -21.56
N THR A 253 -14.15 10.31 -21.13
CA THR A 253 -14.60 10.51 -19.74
C THR A 253 -13.74 9.74 -18.75
N SER A 254 -13.33 8.51 -19.11
CA SER A 254 -12.40 7.69 -18.33
C SER A 254 -11.01 8.34 -18.26
N VAL A 255 -10.48 8.84 -19.38
CA VAL A 255 -9.20 9.56 -19.43
C VAL A 255 -9.23 10.82 -18.58
N ALA A 256 -10.31 11.62 -18.62
CA ALA A 256 -10.45 12.83 -17.81
C ALA A 256 -10.33 12.53 -16.31
N LYS A 257 -10.89 11.39 -15.87
CA LYS A 257 -10.86 10.94 -14.47
C LYS A 257 -9.50 10.36 -14.09
N LYS A 258 -8.95 9.47 -14.91
CA LYS A 258 -7.75 8.66 -14.58
C LYS A 258 -6.43 9.37 -14.86
N MET A 259 -6.39 10.30 -15.81
CA MET A 259 -5.17 10.96 -16.29
C MET A 259 -5.15 12.47 -16.00
N ARG A 260 -5.82 12.91 -14.92
CA ARG A 260 -5.99 14.34 -14.61
C ARG A 260 -4.65 15.08 -14.44
N LYS A 261 -3.65 14.44 -13.84
CA LYS A 261 -2.33 15.03 -13.60
C LYS A 261 -1.54 15.16 -14.91
N GLU A 262 -1.60 14.12 -15.74
CA GLU A 262 -0.93 14.03 -17.03
C GLU A 262 -1.52 15.04 -18.03
N ILE A 263 -2.85 15.24 -18.02
CA ILE A 263 -3.50 16.30 -18.79
C ILE A 263 -3.01 17.68 -18.31
N ALA A 264 -2.89 17.89 -17.01
CA ALA A 264 -2.45 19.16 -16.44
C ALA A 264 -0.99 19.49 -16.79
N GLU A 265 -0.12 18.46 -16.83
CA GLU A 265 1.31 18.57 -17.12
C GLU A 265 1.64 18.51 -18.62
N SER A 266 0.67 18.16 -19.47
CA SER A 266 0.86 18.09 -20.92
C SER A 266 1.03 19.47 -21.56
N LYS A 267 2.02 19.59 -22.45
CA LYS A 267 2.21 20.76 -23.32
C LYS A 267 0.99 21.04 -24.21
N ASP A 268 0.17 20.00 -24.44
CA ASP A 268 -1.01 20.04 -25.31
C ASP A 268 -2.33 20.11 -24.54
N LYS A 269 -2.31 20.39 -23.23
CA LYS A 269 -3.49 20.43 -22.36
C LYS A 269 -4.71 21.08 -23.01
N ALA A 270 -4.55 22.26 -23.60
CA ALA A 270 -5.66 22.99 -24.22
C ALA A 270 -6.29 22.24 -25.39
N ALA A 271 -5.47 21.61 -26.25
CA ALA A 271 -5.95 20.84 -27.39
C ALA A 271 -6.64 19.54 -26.96
N ILE A 272 -6.11 18.85 -25.94
CA ILE A 272 -6.69 17.64 -25.38
C ILE A 272 -8.07 17.95 -24.77
N VAL A 273 -8.14 18.95 -23.89
CA VAL A 273 -9.39 19.35 -23.22
C VAL A 273 -10.44 19.80 -24.23
N LYS A 274 -10.05 20.55 -25.27
CA LYS A 274 -10.96 20.98 -26.34
C LYS A 274 -11.54 19.80 -27.12
N LEU A 275 -10.72 18.82 -27.48
CA LEU A 275 -11.18 17.62 -28.18
C LEU A 275 -12.15 16.81 -27.31
N MET A 276 -11.79 16.58 -26.04
CA MET A 276 -12.65 15.85 -25.10
C MET A 276 -14.01 16.53 -24.92
N LYS A 277 -14.02 17.86 -24.81
CA LYS A 277 -15.26 18.63 -24.75
C LYS A 277 -16.09 18.48 -26.02
N SER A 278 -15.46 18.60 -27.20
CA SER A 278 -16.16 18.46 -28.48
C SER A 278 -16.82 17.10 -28.64
N VAL A 279 -16.16 16.00 -28.24
CA VAL A 279 -16.76 14.66 -28.31
C VAL A 279 -17.94 14.53 -27.36
N ASN A 280 -17.80 15.02 -26.12
CA ASN A 280 -18.87 15.00 -25.13
C ASN A 280 -20.09 15.81 -25.59
N ASP A 281 -19.87 17.01 -26.13
CA ASP A 281 -20.95 17.88 -26.63
C ASP A 281 -21.64 17.25 -27.84
N SER A 282 -20.90 16.68 -28.80
CA SER A 282 -21.46 15.98 -29.96
C SER A 282 -22.26 14.74 -29.57
N PHE A 283 -21.75 13.92 -28.64
CA PHE A 283 -22.46 12.73 -28.15
C PHE A 283 -23.77 13.14 -27.47
N ARG A 284 -23.73 14.01 -26.45
CA ARG A 284 -24.92 14.44 -25.71
C ARG A 284 -26.01 15.04 -26.60
N LYS A 285 -25.61 15.80 -27.61
CA LYS A 285 -26.54 16.39 -28.58
C LYS A 285 -27.21 15.31 -29.43
N CYS A 286 -26.45 14.35 -29.95
CA CYS A 286 -26.98 13.27 -30.76
C CYS A 286 -27.87 12.32 -29.94
N ASP A 287 -27.43 11.97 -28.74
CA ASP A 287 -28.11 11.10 -27.78
C ASP A 287 -29.49 11.68 -27.41
N ALA A 288 -29.56 12.96 -27.03
CA ALA A 288 -30.82 13.61 -26.71
C ALA A 288 -31.81 13.64 -27.88
N VAL A 289 -31.34 13.89 -29.11
CA VAL A 289 -32.21 13.88 -30.31
C VAL A 289 -32.64 12.46 -30.66
N PHE A 290 -31.76 11.47 -30.47
CA PHE A 290 -32.07 10.07 -30.69
C PHE A 290 -33.16 9.60 -29.71
N ASP A 291 -32.96 9.81 -28.41
CA ASP A 291 -33.88 9.37 -27.35
C ASP A 291 -35.27 9.99 -27.53
N GLU A 292 -35.36 11.29 -27.81
CA GLU A 292 -36.64 11.97 -28.05
C GLU A 292 -37.40 11.36 -29.25
N LEU A 293 -36.69 10.92 -30.28
CA LEU A 293 -37.30 10.31 -31.46
C LEU A 293 -37.65 8.82 -31.25
N ASP A 294 -36.83 8.09 -30.50
CA ASP A 294 -37.10 6.69 -30.12
C ASP A 294 -38.41 6.61 -29.34
N GLU A 295 -38.58 7.46 -28.32
CA GLU A 295 -39.82 7.54 -27.54
C GLU A 295 -41.04 7.87 -28.41
N LYS A 296 -40.92 8.81 -29.36
CA LYS A 296 -42.01 9.18 -30.28
C LYS A 296 -42.38 8.05 -31.24
N ILE A 297 -41.40 7.35 -31.79
CA ILE A 297 -41.64 6.24 -32.73
C ILE A 297 -42.26 5.05 -32.00
N ASP A 298 -41.79 4.72 -30.80
CA ASP A 298 -42.37 3.65 -29.99
C ASP A 298 -43.84 3.94 -29.63
N ALA A 299 -44.14 5.19 -29.23
CA ALA A 299 -45.51 5.61 -28.96
C ALA A 299 -46.40 5.50 -30.21
N ALA A 300 -45.91 5.93 -31.38
CA ALA A 300 -46.65 5.83 -32.64
C ALA A 300 -46.87 4.38 -33.09
N GLN A 301 -45.89 3.49 -32.87
CA GLN A 301 -46.03 2.06 -33.16
C GLN A 301 -47.04 1.38 -32.24
N ALA A 302 -47.07 1.75 -30.97
CA ALA A 302 -48.04 1.21 -30.01
C ALA A 302 -49.48 1.58 -30.41
N GLN A 303 -49.71 2.83 -30.84
CA GLN A 303 -51.01 3.30 -31.32
C GLN A 303 -51.45 2.66 -32.64
N ALA A 304 -50.51 2.34 -33.53
CA ALA A 304 -50.82 1.69 -34.81
C ALA A 304 -51.19 0.19 -34.68
N ASN A 305 -50.84 -0.43 -33.55
CA ASN A 305 -51.08 -1.85 -33.27
C ASN A 305 -52.22 -2.11 -32.27
N SER A 306 -52.80 -1.05 -31.70
CA SER A 306 -54.00 -1.08 -30.84
C SER A 306 -55.27 -0.91 -31.65
#